data_AF-A0A7X2SRK7-F1
#
_entry.id   AF-A0A7X2SRK7-F1
#
_cell.length_a   1.000
_cell.length_b   1.000
_cell.length_c   1.000
_cell.angle_alpha   90.00
_cell.angle_beta   90.00
_cell.angle_gamma   90.00
#
_symmetry.space_group_name_H-M   'P 1'
#
loop_
_entity.id
_entity.type
_entity.pdbx_description
1 polymer ?
#
loop_
_entity_poly.entity_id
_entity_poly.type
_entity_poly.pdbx_seq_one_letter_code
_entity_poly.pdbx_strand_id
1 'polypeptide(L)'
;MQLFDELKTISKKHIKANKKAGEKVPSGLWISCPKCQQSIYHKDLGKYKTCPNCYYGFRIHARERLEWLVDTFQEFDTDLETKDPLNFPGYKEKLIKAQQDSKLNDSVLTGIAMIDDVEFALGIMD
;
A
#
# COMPACT_ATOMS: atom_id res chain seq x y z
N MET A 1 -29.55 -23.66 54.53
CA MET A 1 -28.17 -24.11 54.29
C MET A 1 -27.75 -23.60 52.91
N GLN A 2 -27.26 -22.35 52.84
CA GLN A 2 -26.66 -21.81 51.62
C GLN A 2 -25.28 -22.47 51.49
N LEU A 3 -25.10 -23.27 50.45
CA LEU A 3 -23.98 -24.19 50.37
C LEU A 3 -22.68 -23.57 49.86
N PHE A 4 -22.66 -22.32 49.37
CA PHE A 4 -21.43 -21.59 49.01
C PHE A 4 -21.64 -20.06 49.02
N ASP A 5 -20.77 -19.32 49.71
CA ASP A 5 -20.80 -17.84 49.81
C ASP A 5 -20.16 -17.11 48.62
N GLU A 6 -19.47 -17.81 47.72
CA GLU A 6 -18.90 -17.19 46.51
C GLU A 6 -18.97 -18.11 45.30
N LEU A 7 -19.67 -17.67 44.26
CA LEU A 7 -19.64 -18.28 42.93
C LEU A 7 -18.25 -18.07 42.31
N LYS A 8 -17.28 -18.95 42.63
CA LYS A 8 -15.99 -19.04 41.94
C LYS A 8 -16.15 -19.66 40.55
N THR A 9 -16.85 -18.95 39.67
CA THR A 9 -16.82 -19.25 38.23
C THR A 9 -15.51 -18.70 37.65
N ILE A 10 -14.82 -19.52 36.85
CA ILE A 10 -13.62 -19.12 36.07
C ILE A 10 -13.92 -17.97 35.08
N SER A 11 -15.22 -17.67 34.89
CA SER A 11 -15.78 -16.77 33.87
C SER A 11 -15.62 -15.26 34.12
N LYS A 12 -14.97 -14.81 35.20
CA LYS A 12 -14.77 -13.36 35.46
C LYS A 12 -13.33 -12.90 35.67
N LYS A 13 -12.35 -13.56 35.05
CA LYS A 13 -11.11 -12.83 34.70
C LYS A 13 -11.34 -12.13 33.36
N HIS A 14 -11.93 -10.94 33.40
CA HIS A 14 -11.74 -9.98 32.31
C HIS A 14 -10.25 -9.69 32.22
N ILE A 15 -9.57 -10.38 31.29
CA ILE A 15 -8.22 -10.01 30.87
C ILE A 15 -8.39 -8.63 30.23
N LYS A 16 -8.17 -7.58 31.02
CA LYS A 16 -8.20 -6.21 30.52
C LYS A 16 -7.13 -6.11 29.44
N ALA A 17 -7.56 -5.89 28.19
CA ALA A 17 -6.65 -5.67 27.08
C ALA A 17 -5.66 -4.57 27.48
N ASN A 18 -4.37 -4.89 27.47
CA ASN A 18 -3.33 -3.95 27.85
C ASN A 18 -3.25 -2.87 26.75
N LYS A 19 -3.72 -1.65 27.04
CA LYS A 19 -3.73 -0.54 26.07
C LYS A 19 -2.35 -0.27 25.46
N LYS A 20 -1.25 -0.47 26.20
CA LYS A 20 0.13 -0.30 25.70
C LYS A 20 0.56 -1.38 24.69
N ALA A 21 -0.13 -2.52 24.64
CA ALA A 21 0.15 -3.55 23.63
C ALA A 21 -0.43 -3.16 22.26
N GLY A 22 -1.55 -2.43 22.23
CA GLY A 22 -2.16 -1.93 20.99
C GLY A 22 -1.31 -0.88 20.27
N GLU A 23 -0.61 -0.02 21.03
CA GLU A 23 0.32 0.99 20.48
C GLU A 23 1.54 0.38 19.76
N LYS A 24 1.87 -0.88 20.04
CA LYS A 24 2.99 -1.60 19.39
C LYS A 24 2.59 -2.30 18.09
N VAL A 25 1.31 -2.39 17.79
CA VAL A 25 0.82 -3.04 16.56
C VAL A 25 0.80 -1.98 15.46
N PRO A 26 1.59 -2.12 14.39
CA PRO A 26 1.55 -1.18 13.28
C PRO A 26 0.13 -1.06 12.71
N SER A 27 -0.31 0.16 12.43
CA SER A 27 -1.52 0.39 11.65
C SER A 27 -1.31 -0.12 10.21
N GLY A 28 -2.39 -0.58 9.55
CA GLY A 28 -2.33 -1.03 8.15
C GLY A 28 -1.90 -2.49 7.93
N LEU A 29 -1.79 -3.30 8.99
CA LEU A 29 -1.52 -4.74 8.87
C LEU A 29 -2.62 -5.51 8.13
N TRP A 30 -3.86 -5.03 8.19
CA TRP A 30 -5.02 -5.66 7.58
C TRP A 30 -5.66 -4.71 6.59
N ILE A 31 -6.06 -5.25 5.44
CA ILE A 31 -6.80 -4.53 4.40
C ILE A 31 -8.09 -5.28 4.10
N SER A 32 -9.14 -4.55 3.75
CA SER A 32 -10.38 -5.17 3.25
C SER A 32 -10.36 -5.20 1.73
N CYS A 33 -10.68 -6.35 1.14
CA CYS A 33 -10.83 -6.43 -0.31
C CYS A 33 -12.09 -5.68 -0.76
N PRO A 34 -11.99 -4.71 -1.70
CA PRO A 34 -13.16 -3.97 -2.16
C PRO A 34 -14.16 -4.86 -2.95
N LYS A 35 -13.71 -5.99 -3.52
CA LYS A 35 -14.55 -6.92 -4.29
C LYS A 35 -15.26 -7.95 -3.40
N CYS A 36 -14.53 -8.69 -2.57
CA CYS A 36 -15.08 -9.80 -1.78
C CYS A 36 -15.23 -9.51 -0.29
N GLN A 37 -14.82 -8.31 0.18
CA GLN A 37 -14.92 -7.84 1.57
C GLN A 37 -14.13 -8.67 2.59
N GLN A 38 -13.33 -9.64 2.12
CA GLN A 38 -12.45 -10.43 2.97
C GLN A 38 -11.35 -9.55 3.55
N SER A 39 -11.11 -9.70 4.85
CA SER A 39 -9.94 -9.12 5.52
C SER A 39 -8.69 -9.92 5.15
N ILE A 40 -7.68 -9.23 4.63
CA ILE A 40 -6.43 -9.80 4.14
C ILE A 40 -5.29 -9.18 4.94
N TYR A 41 -4.34 -10.01 5.38
CA TYR A 41 -3.11 -9.50 5.98
C TYR A 41 -2.24 -8.90 4.86
N HIS A 42 -1.81 -7.65 5.01
CA HIS A 42 -1.15 -6.88 3.94
C HIS A 42 0.08 -7.60 3.35
N LYS A 43 0.80 -8.40 4.14
CA LYS A 43 1.95 -9.18 3.65
C LYS A 43 1.57 -10.33 2.73
N ASP A 44 0.33 -10.82 2.81
CA ASP A 44 -0.15 -11.96 2.02
C ASP A 44 -0.54 -11.58 0.58
N LEU A 45 -0.65 -10.28 0.28
CA LEU A 45 -0.96 -9.78 -1.07
C LEU A 45 0.09 -10.14 -2.13
N GLY A 46 1.32 -10.43 -1.69
CA GLY A 46 2.45 -10.72 -2.57
C GLY A 46 2.85 -9.56 -3.49
N LYS A 47 3.80 -9.83 -4.40
CA LYS A 47 4.36 -8.82 -5.33
C LYS A 47 3.34 -8.29 -6.35
N TYR A 48 2.37 -9.11 -6.73
CA TYR A 48 1.32 -8.74 -7.71
C TYR A 48 0.10 -8.07 -7.07
N LYS A 49 0.14 -7.80 -5.76
CA LYS A 49 -0.95 -7.23 -4.95
C LYS A 49 -2.33 -7.75 -5.34
N THR A 50 -2.52 -9.05 -5.25
CA THR A 50 -3.76 -9.72 -5.68
C THR A 50 -4.47 -10.35 -4.49
N CYS A 51 -5.80 -10.21 -4.42
CA CYS A 51 -6.59 -10.84 -3.38
C CYS A 51 -6.48 -12.37 -3.46
N PRO A 52 -6.07 -13.07 -2.38
CA PRO A 52 -5.93 -14.53 -2.40
C PRO A 52 -7.27 -15.27 -2.50
N ASN A 53 -8.38 -14.60 -2.16
CA ASN A 53 -9.72 -15.21 -2.18
C ASN A 53 -10.45 -15.03 -3.52
N CYS A 54 -10.35 -13.85 -4.15
CA CYS A 54 -11.18 -13.51 -5.32
C CYS A 54 -10.39 -12.96 -6.52
N TYR A 55 -9.05 -12.95 -6.42
CA TYR A 55 -8.12 -12.48 -7.44
C TYR A 55 -8.32 -11.04 -7.91
N TYR A 56 -8.92 -10.19 -7.08
CA TYR A 56 -8.96 -8.75 -7.31
C TYR A 56 -7.55 -8.16 -7.27
N GLY A 57 -7.17 -7.43 -8.32
CA GLY A 57 -5.91 -6.67 -8.36
C GLY A 57 -6.04 -5.36 -7.61
N PHE A 58 -5.23 -5.18 -6.57
CA PHE A 58 -5.12 -3.91 -5.87
C PHE A 58 -4.22 -2.94 -6.65
N ARG A 59 -4.25 -1.67 -6.25
CA ARG A 59 -3.34 -0.66 -6.80
C ARG A 59 -1.89 -1.04 -6.49
N ILE A 60 -1.04 -0.93 -7.52
CA ILE A 60 0.41 -1.15 -7.45
C ILE A 60 1.05 0.13 -7.95
N HIS A 61 1.99 0.68 -7.18
CA HIS A 61 2.73 1.88 -7.57
C HIS A 61 3.64 1.61 -8.77
N ALA A 62 3.99 2.65 -9.53
CA ALA A 62 4.75 2.46 -10.77
C ALA A 62 6.10 1.76 -10.53
N ARG A 63 6.83 2.17 -9.48
CA ARG A 63 8.11 1.57 -9.09
C ARG A 63 7.95 0.10 -8.67
N GLU A 64 6.96 -0.20 -7.84
CA GLU A 64 6.67 -1.59 -7.42
C GLU A 64 6.28 -2.47 -8.61
N ARG A 65 5.57 -1.91 -9.60
CA ARG A 65 5.20 -2.63 -10.83
C ARG A 65 6.43 -2.94 -11.66
N LEU A 66 7.36 -1.99 -11.77
CA LEU A 66 8.60 -2.15 -12.51
C LEU A 66 9.42 -3.35 -11.98
N GLU A 67 9.52 -3.51 -10.66
CA GLU A 67 10.34 -4.55 -10.00
C GLU A 67 10.04 -5.99 -10.45
N TRP A 68 8.81 -6.29 -10.86
CA TRP A 68 8.44 -7.64 -11.29
C TRP A 68 8.05 -7.74 -12.77
N LEU A 69 7.92 -6.61 -13.46
CA LEU A 69 7.46 -6.56 -14.85
C LEU A 69 8.61 -6.71 -15.85
N VAL A 70 9.79 -6.15 -15.56
CA VAL A 70 10.90 -6.03 -16.52
C VAL A 70 12.23 -6.51 -15.92
N ASP A 71 13.17 -6.91 -16.77
CA ASP A 71 14.49 -7.38 -16.36
C ASP A 71 15.44 -6.19 -16.10
N THR A 72 15.41 -5.19 -16.99
CA THR A 72 16.16 -3.94 -16.87
C THR A 72 15.29 -2.75 -17.25
N PHE A 73 15.63 -1.58 -16.70
CA PHE A 73 14.94 -0.33 -16.99
C PHE A 73 15.91 0.85 -16.92
N GLN A 74 15.89 1.68 -17.95
CA GLN A 74 16.57 2.96 -18.00
C GLN A 74 15.50 4.07 -18.05
N GLU A 75 15.38 4.79 -16.93
CA GLU A 75 14.39 5.85 -16.76
C GLU A 75 14.73 7.10 -17.60
N PHE A 76 13.70 7.75 -18.12
CA PHE A 76 13.77 9.04 -18.80
C PHE A 76 13.32 10.17 -17.88
N ASP A 77 13.73 11.39 -18.21
CA ASP A 77 13.18 12.61 -17.62
C ASP A 77 13.29 12.69 -16.09
N THR A 78 14.35 12.12 -15.51
CA THR A 78 14.59 12.11 -14.05
C THR A 78 14.72 13.50 -13.43
N ASP A 79 15.00 14.50 -14.25
CA ASP A 79 15.17 15.91 -13.85
C ASP A 79 13.95 16.78 -14.21
N LEU A 80 12.86 16.15 -14.69
CA LEU A 80 11.62 16.86 -15.04
C LEU A 80 10.94 17.41 -13.80
N GLU A 81 10.67 18.71 -13.80
CA GLU A 81 9.98 19.40 -12.71
C GLU A 81 8.67 20.02 -13.19
N THR A 82 7.60 19.74 -12.46
CA THR A 82 6.30 20.37 -12.70
C THR A 82 6.30 21.82 -12.20
N LYS A 83 5.89 22.75 -13.06
CA LYS A 83 5.80 24.19 -12.74
C LYS A 83 4.36 24.64 -12.58
N ASP A 84 4.16 25.73 -11.84
CA ASP A 84 2.86 26.38 -11.65
C ASP A 84 2.80 27.75 -12.36
N PRO A 85 2.63 27.79 -13.69
CA PRO A 85 2.58 29.05 -14.44
C PRO A 85 1.35 29.89 -14.14
N LEU A 86 0.29 29.27 -13.58
CA LEU A 86 -0.98 29.94 -13.29
C LEU A 86 -1.07 30.49 -11.86
N ASN A 87 -0.08 30.18 -11.01
CA ASN A 87 -0.13 30.42 -9.56
C ASN A 87 -1.43 29.92 -8.94
N PHE A 88 -1.82 28.69 -9.30
CA PHE A 88 -3.12 28.16 -8.92
C PHE A 88 -3.19 27.91 -7.40
N PRO A 89 -4.21 28.44 -6.69
CA PRO A 89 -4.29 28.30 -5.24
C PRO A 89 -4.28 26.84 -4.78
N GLY A 90 -3.36 26.49 -3.87
CA GLY A 90 -3.27 25.14 -3.30
C GLY A 90 -2.60 24.10 -4.19
N TYR A 91 -2.08 24.47 -5.37
CA TYR A 91 -1.50 23.51 -6.31
C TYR A 91 -0.13 22.99 -5.84
N LYS A 92 0.73 23.87 -5.33
CA LYS A 92 2.07 23.49 -4.84
C LYS A 92 2.00 22.48 -3.69
N GLU A 93 1.07 22.67 -2.77
CA GLU A 93 0.86 21.76 -1.64
C GLU A 93 0.36 20.38 -2.12
N LYS A 94 -0.53 20.35 -3.11
CA LYS A 94 -0.98 19.11 -3.75
C LYS A 94 0.16 18.40 -4.47
N LEU A 95 1.00 19.15 -5.18
CA LEU A 95 2.15 18.61 -5.91
C LEU A 95 3.13 17.94 -4.95
N ILE A 96 3.54 18.64 -3.89
CA ILE A 96 4.47 18.10 -2.87
C ILE A 96 3.90 16.83 -2.25
N LYS A 97 2.60 16.81 -1.91
CA LYS A 97 1.97 15.63 -1.35
C LYS A 97 1.96 14.46 -2.34
N ALA A 98 1.58 14.70 -3.60
CA ALA A 98 1.56 13.69 -4.63
C ALA A 98 2.96 13.08 -4.85
N GLN A 99 4.00 13.92 -4.95
CA GLN A 99 5.39 13.48 -5.08
C GLN A 99 5.87 12.68 -3.86
N GLN A 100 5.45 13.07 -2.65
CA GLN A 100 5.76 12.32 -1.43
C GLN A 100 5.12 10.95 -1.40
N ASP A 101 3.88 10.84 -1.87
CA ASP A 101 3.10 9.59 -1.89
C ASP A 101 3.57 8.64 -3.01
N SER A 102 3.80 9.15 -4.23
CA SER A 102 4.18 8.34 -5.40
C SER A 102 5.68 8.09 -5.52
N LYS A 103 6.52 8.97 -4.94
CA LYS A 103 7.97 9.02 -5.18
C LYS A 103 8.34 9.24 -6.66
N LEU A 104 7.44 9.82 -7.44
CA LEU A 104 7.67 10.20 -8.83
C LEU A 104 7.64 11.72 -8.96
N ASN A 105 8.37 12.24 -9.95
CA ASN A 105 8.36 13.68 -10.26
C ASN A 105 7.07 14.12 -10.95
N ASP A 106 6.46 13.21 -11.72
CA ASP A 106 5.20 13.38 -12.44
C ASP A 106 4.34 12.11 -12.29
N SER A 107 3.11 12.15 -12.79
CA SER A 107 2.10 11.08 -12.83
C SER A 107 2.46 9.87 -13.70
N VAL A 108 3.61 9.88 -14.36
CA VAL A 108 4.06 8.80 -15.24
C VAL A 108 5.57 8.56 -15.09
N LEU A 109 5.93 7.29 -14.93
CA LEU A 109 7.29 6.78 -15.02
C LEU A 109 7.53 6.32 -16.45
N THR A 110 8.54 6.85 -17.13
CA THR A 110 8.85 6.49 -18.53
C THR A 110 10.32 6.08 -18.70
N GLY A 111 10.60 5.28 -19.73
CA GLY A 111 11.96 4.82 -20.01
C GLY A 111 12.02 3.72 -21.05
N ILE A 112 13.23 3.19 -21.26
CA ILE A 112 13.47 1.96 -22.03
C ILE A 112 13.54 0.78 -21.08
N ALA A 113 12.83 -0.29 -21.42
CA ALA A 113 12.79 -1.53 -20.66
C ALA A 113 13.21 -2.71 -21.53
N MET A 114 13.57 -3.81 -20.87
CA MET A 114 13.89 -5.08 -21.51
C MET A 114 13.16 -6.24 -20.83
N ILE A 115 12.64 -7.16 -21.64
CA ILE A 115 12.12 -8.47 -21.21
C ILE A 115 12.66 -9.51 -22.19
N ASP A 116 13.34 -10.55 -21.70
CA ASP A 116 13.89 -11.65 -22.54
C ASP A 116 14.69 -11.13 -23.77
N ASP A 117 15.60 -10.18 -23.53
CA ASP A 117 16.43 -9.50 -24.55
C ASP A 117 15.65 -8.67 -25.59
N VAL A 118 14.34 -8.49 -25.43
CA VAL A 118 13.52 -7.61 -26.27
C VAL A 118 13.42 -6.23 -25.63
N GLU A 119 13.98 -5.22 -26.30
CA GLU A 119 13.93 -3.83 -25.87
C GLU A 119 12.63 -3.14 -26.33
N PHE A 120 12.03 -2.33 -25.46
CA PHE A 120 10.84 -1.54 -25.76
C PHE A 120 10.75 -0.27 -24.90
N ALA A 121 10.00 0.73 -25.39
CA ALA A 121 9.64 1.90 -24.59
C ALA A 121 8.48 1.56 -23.64
N LEU A 122 8.59 1.96 -22.39
CA LEU A 122 7.61 1.69 -21.33
C LEU A 122 7.19 2.99 -20.64
N GLY A 123 5.88 3.11 -20.41
CA GLY A 123 5.28 4.14 -19.56
C GLY A 123 4.34 3.52 -18.54
N ILE A 124 4.54 3.81 -17.26
CA ILE A 124 3.69 3.34 -16.15
C ILE A 124 3.12 4.56 -15.42
N MET A 125 1.80 4.71 -15.44
CA MET A 125 1.11 5.78 -14.73
C MET A 125 0.90 5.43 -13.25
N ASP A 126 0.95 6.44 -12.38
CA ASP A 126 0.61 6.35 -10.95
C ASP A 126 -0.28 7.52 -10.54
#